data_AF-A0A1Y5P5I1-F1
#
_entry.id   AF-A0A1Y5P5I1-F1
#
_cell.length_a   1.000
_cell.length_b   1.000
_cell.length_c   1.000
_cell.angle_alpha   90.00
_cell.angle_beta   90.00
_cell.angle_gamma   90.00
#
_symmetry.space_group_name_H-M   'P 1'
#
loop_
_entity.id
_entity.type
_entity.pdbx_description
1 polymer ?
#
loop_
_entity_poly.entity_id
_entity_poly.type
_entity_poly.pdbx_seq_one_letter_code
_entity_poly.pdbx_strand_id
1 'polypeptide(L)'
;MSLSKIRSALKAAGRQRNLDSRALQIQELLRTEQLAAPAAVTAAFGSSTRAAVGIIAELNHQISHLEVELATHFEAHPDADIYRSLPGLRVILGARVLGEFGDDPNRYTSAKCRKNYAGTSPLTIASGRKRAVLARHIRNRRLYDAIDAWAFCAITRSPGARATTTSTERLETYTTKPYAPSATGSSASSTAAYATTPRTTNTKPGDTDRTPQQPTPLDNLRSWDV
;
A
#
# COMPACT_ATOMS: atom_id res chain seq x y z
N MET A 1 15.98 36.39 1.57
CA MET A 1 14.67 36.21 2.23
C MET A 1 14.79 36.36 3.74
N SER A 2 13.74 36.82 4.43
CA SER A 2 13.70 36.89 5.90
C SER A 2 13.33 35.54 6.52
N LEU A 3 13.77 35.29 7.76
CA LEU A 3 13.42 34.09 8.54
C LEU A 3 11.90 33.95 8.73
N SER A 4 11.21 35.06 9.00
CA SER A 4 9.75 35.09 9.17
C SER A 4 9.00 34.56 7.93
N LYS A 5 9.47 34.89 6.73
CA LYS A 5 8.87 34.40 5.47
C LYS A 5 9.11 32.89 5.30
N ILE A 6 10.33 32.41 5.55
CA ILE A 6 10.66 30.98 5.44
C ILE A 6 9.86 30.16 6.46
N ARG A 7 9.82 30.60 7.73
CA ARG A 7 9.02 29.97 8.79
C ARG A 7 7.54 29.90 8.42
N SER A 8 6.99 30.99 7.90
CA SER A 8 5.58 31.05 7.49
C SER A 8 5.28 30.08 6.35
N ALA A 9 6.16 30.00 5.36
CA ALA A 9 6.03 29.05 4.26
C ALA A 9 6.11 27.59 4.75
N LEU A 10 7.06 27.25 5.63
CA LEU A 10 7.16 25.91 6.21
C LEU A 10 5.90 25.53 7.01
N LYS A 11 5.36 26.48 7.78
CA LYS A 11 4.12 26.27 8.53
C LYS A 11 2.92 26.06 7.61
N ALA A 12 2.80 26.88 6.55
CA ALA A 12 1.75 26.74 5.55
C ALA A 12 1.84 25.39 4.81
N ALA A 13 3.05 24.89 4.57
CA ALA A 13 3.31 23.56 4.00
C ALA A 13 3.08 22.39 4.99
N GLY A 14 2.53 22.64 6.19
CA GLY A 14 2.14 21.62 7.15
C GLY A 14 3.23 21.17 8.12
N ARG A 15 4.42 21.78 8.11
CA ARG A 15 5.46 21.45 9.09
C ARG A 15 5.06 21.94 10.48
N GLN A 16 5.06 21.05 11.46
CA GLN A 16 4.69 21.37 12.84
C GLN A 16 5.89 21.44 13.81
N ARG A 17 6.98 20.71 13.52
CA ARG A 17 8.13 20.57 14.43
C ARG A 17 9.39 21.21 13.85
N ASN A 18 10.25 21.70 14.74
CA ASN A 18 11.56 22.26 14.41
C ASN A 18 11.48 23.39 13.37
N LEU A 19 10.45 24.24 13.47
CA LEU A 19 10.21 25.31 12.50
C LEU A 19 11.32 26.35 12.49
N ASP A 20 11.71 26.84 13.67
CA ASP A 20 12.75 27.88 13.80
C ASP A 20 14.11 27.39 13.36
N SER A 21 14.55 26.24 13.89
CA SER A 21 15.85 25.66 13.52
C SER A 21 15.95 25.36 12.03
N ARG A 22 14.85 24.92 11.41
CA ARG A 22 14.84 24.65 9.96
C ARG A 22 14.75 25.92 9.13
N ALA A 23 14.03 26.94 9.57
CA ALA A 23 14.02 28.23 8.90
C ALA A 23 15.42 28.88 8.93
N LEU A 24 16.12 28.79 10.06
CA LEU A 24 17.51 29.24 10.21
C LEU A 24 18.44 28.51 9.25
N GLN A 25 18.43 27.17 9.27
CA GLN A 25 19.26 26.35 8.38
C GLN A 25 19.02 26.67 6.90
N ILE A 26 17.76 26.81 6.49
CA ILE A 26 17.43 27.16 5.10
C ILE A 26 17.94 28.56 4.76
N GLN A 27 17.77 29.55 5.65
CA GLN A 27 18.25 30.90 5.38
C GLN A 27 19.77 30.95 5.25
N GLU A 28 20.49 30.25 6.14
CA GLU A 28 21.94 30.17 6.12
C GLU A 28 22.44 29.56 4.81
N LEU A 29 21.88 28.41 4.41
CA LEU A 29 22.20 27.75 3.13
C LEU A 29 21.86 28.61 1.90
N LEU A 30 20.81 29.41 1.95
CA LEU A 30 20.46 30.34 0.87
C LEU A 30 21.37 31.58 0.83
N ARG A 31 22.18 31.81 1.85
CA ARG A 31 23.12 32.95 1.96
C ARG A 31 24.57 32.55 1.76
N THR A 32 24.90 31.26 1.74
CA THR A 32 26.24 30.81 1.38
C THR A 32 26.58 31.22 -0.04
N GLU A 33 27.86 31.33 -0.35
CA GLU A 33 28.31 31.52 -1.73
C GLU A 33 27.81 30.37 -2.62
N GLN A 34 27.25 30.73 -3.77
CA GLN A 34 26.74 29.77 -4.76
C GLN A 34 27.32 30.12 -6.12
N LEU A 35 27.72 29.10 -6.88
CA LEU A 35 28.18 29.29 -8.25
C LEU A 35 27.02 29.86 -9.09
N ALA A 36 27.21 31.05 -9.66
CA ALA A 36 26.20 31.66 -10.52
C ALA A 36 26.23 31.02 -11.92
N ALA A 37 25.08 30.52 -12.36
CA ALA A 37 24.90 30.10 -13.75
C ALA A 37 24.71 31.34 -14.66
N PRO A 38 25.05 31.24 -15.96
CA PRO A 38 24.76 32.30 -16.94
C PRO A 38 23.27 32.67 -16.94
N ALA A 39 22.95 33.95 -17.14
CA ALA A 39 21.59 34.48 -17.00
C ALA A 39 20.56 33.73 -17.87
N ALA A 40 20.92 33.35 -19.10
CA ALA A 40 20.05 32.59 -19.99
C ALA A 40 19.69 31.20 -19.41
N VAL A 41 20.64 30.53 -18.76
CA VAL A 41 20.43 29.22 -18.12
C VAL A 41 19.50 29.38 -16.92
N THR A 42 19.75 30.36 -16.05
CA THR A 42 18.87 30.66 -14.91
C THR A 42 17.45 30.97 -15.35
N ALA A 43 17.27 31.74 -16.43
CA ALA A 43 15.95 32.05 -16.97
C ALA A 43 15.21 30.83 -17.53
N ALA A 44 15.92 29.94 -18.24
CA ALA A 44 15.36 28.70 -18.77
C ALA A 44 14.91 27.76 -17.65
N PHE A 45 15.79 27.46 -16.69
CA PHE A 45 15.44 26.64 -15.53
C PHE A 45 14.33 27.27 -14.69
N GLY A 46 14.36 28.59 -14.49
CA GLY A 46 13.29 29.30 -13.79
C GLY A 46 11.92 29.15 -14.47
N SER A 47 11.89 29.09 -15.80
CA SER A 47 10.65 28.84 -16.56
C SER A 47 10.17 27.41 -16.37
N SER A 48 11.06 26.42 -16.46
CA SER A 48 10.74 25.01 -16.19
C SER A 48 10.24 24.79 -14.76
N THR A 49 10.88 25.41 -13.76
CA THR A 49 10.46 25.32 -12.36
C THR A 49 9.08 25.95 -12.16
N ARG A 50 8.80 27.12 -12.74
CA ARG A 50 7.45 27.73 -12.66
C ARG A 50 6.37 26.85 -13.28
N ALA A 51 6.66 26.23 -14.43
CA ALA A 51 5.73 25.29 -15.06
C ALA A 51 5.44 24.08 -14.15
N ALA A 52 6.49 23.46 -13.58
CA ALA A 52 6.34 22.34 -12.66
C ALA A 52 5.54 22.72 -11.39
N VAL A 53 5.77 23.91 -10.82
CA VAL A 53 4.99 24.41 -9.69
C VAL A 53 3.52 24.61 -10.06
N GLY A 54 3.24 25.12 -11.27
CA GLY A 54 1.87 25.26 -11.78
C GLY A 54 1.14 23.91 -11.86
N ILE A 55 1.82 22.88 -12.37
CA ILE A 55 1.27 21.51 -12.43
C ILE A 55 0.98 20.97 -11.03
N ILE A 56 1.91 21.12 -10.07
CA ILE A 56 1.72 20.66 -8.69
C ILE A 56 0.53 21.39 -8.03
N ALA A 57 0.40 22.69 -8.26
CA ALA A 57 -0.71 23.47 -7.72
C ALA A 57 -2.06 22.96 -8.25
N GLU A 58 -2.15 22.69 -9.56
CA GLU A 58 -3.37 22.16 -10.17
C GLU A 58 -3.68 20.74 -9.67
N LEU A 59 -2.67 19.87 -9.57
CA LEU A 59 -2.87 18.53 -9.01
C LEU A 59 -3.42 18.58 -7.59
N ASN A 60 -2.93 19.49 -6.74
CA ASN A 60 -3.45 19.65 -5.39
C ASN A 60 -4.92 20.13 -5.39
N HIS A 61 -5.27 21.04 -6.31
CA HIS A 61 -6.65 21.49 -6.47
C HIS A 61 -7.56 20.31 -6.86
N GLN A 62 -7.17 19.55 -7.88
CA GLN A 62 -7.93 18.39 -8.35
C GLN A 62 -8.05 17.30 -7.27
N ILE A 63 -6.99 17.06 -6.48
CA ILE A 63 -7.05 16.15 -5.33
C ILE A 63 -8.09 16.63 -4.33
N SER A 64 -8.11 17.92 -3.97
CA SER A 64 -9.11 18.46 -3.04
C SER A 64 -10.54 18.33 -3.58
N HIS A 65 -10.75 18.51 -4.88
CA HIS A 65 -12.06 18.31 -5.50
C HIS A 65 -12.52 16.84 -5.41
N LEU A 66 -11.64 15.91 -5.81
CA LEU A 66 -11.90 14.47 -5.74
C LEU A 66 -12.10 13.98 -4.30
N GLU A 67 -11.41 14.58 -3.32
CA GLU A 67 -11.61 14.28 -1.90
C GLU A 67 -13.03 14.61 -1.44
N VAL A 68 -13.61 15.71 -1.93
CA VAL A 68 -15.00 16.11 -1.61
C VAL A 68 -15.99 15.12 -2.22
N GLU A 69 -15.86 14.82 -3.52
CA GLU A 69 -16.74 13.86 -4.20
C GLU A 69 -16.66 12.47 -3.56
N LEU A 70 -15.43 11.99 -3.30
CA LEU A 70 -15.19 10.72 -2.61
C LEU A 70 -15.85 10.72 -1.24
N ALA A 71 -15.77 11.82 -0.49
CA ALA A 71 -16.40 11.92 0.82
C ALA A 71 -17.92 11.80 0.73
N THR A 72 -18.54 12.52 -0.20
CA THR A 72 -19.99 12.45 -0.42
C THR A 72 -20.44 11.03 -0.74
N HIS A 73 -19.76 10.35 -1.67
CA HIS A 73 -20.13 8.98 -2.05
C HIS A 73 -19.85 7.96 -0.95
N PHE A 74 -18.72 8.09 -0.25
CA PHE A 74 -18.38 7.17 0.82
C PHE A 74 -19.34 7.30 1.99
N GLU A 75 -19.72 8.51 2.40
CA GLU A 75 -20.63 8.74 3.52
C GLU A 75 -22.06 8.27 3.22
N ALA A 76 -22.46 8.24 1.94
CA ALA A 76 -23.75 7.67 1.52
C ALA A 76 -23.76 6.12 1.48
N HIS A 77 -22.60 5.45 1.58
CA HIS A 77 -22.52 4.00 1.47
C HIS A 77 -23.07 3.30 2.72
N PRO A 78 -23.88 2.21 2.60
CA PRO A 78 -24.48 1.52 3.75
C PRO A 78 -23.49 1.09 4.84
N ASP A 79 -22.30 0.66 4.44
CA ASP A 79 -21.26 0.21 5.37
C ASP A 79 -20.33 1.33 5.90
N ALA A 80 -20.55 2.59 5.51
CA ALA A 80 -19.63 3.70 5.84
C ALA A 80 -19.36 3.80 7.35
N ASP A 81 -20.42 3.68 8.16
CA ASP A 81 -20.35 3.72 9.61
C ASP A 81 -19.52 2.57 10.21
N ILE A 82 -19.57 1.39 9.60
CA ILE A 82 -18.74 0.24 10.01
C ILE A 82 -17.27 0.60 9.86
N TYR A 83 -16.86 1.13 8.70
CA TYR A 83 -15.47 1.53 8.47
C TYR A 83 -15.06 2.70 9.35
N ARG A 84 -15.94 3.68 9.57
CA ARG A 84 -15.69 4.86 10.42
C ARG A 84 -15.62 4.54 11.91
N SER A 85 -16.23 3.44 12.35
CA SER A 85 -16.12 2.96 13.73
C SER A 85 -14.72 2.44 14.08
N LEU A 86 -13.92 2.07 13.07
CA LEU A 86 -12.60 1.50 13.26
C LEU A 86 -11.54 2.60 13.56
N PRO A 87 -10.69 2.41 14.58
CA PRO A 87 -9.76 3.44 15.01
C PRO A 87 -8.72 3.73 13.93
N GLY A 88 -8.65 4.98 13.48
CA GLY A 88 -7.69 5.41 12.47
C GLY A 88 -8.20 5.34 11.02
N LEU A 89 -9.34 4.69 10.77
CA LEU A 89 -10.02 4.81 9.47
C LEU A 89 -10.91 6.05 9.47
N ARG A 90 -10.62 6.96 8.54
CA ARG A 90 -11.45 8.13 8.21
C ARG A 90 -11.93 8.00 6.77
N VAL A 91 -12.61 9.02 6.26
CA VAL A 91 -13.24 8.99 4.92
C VAL A 91 -12.34 8.40 3.84
N ILE A 92 -11.16 9.00 3.59
CA ILE A 92 -10.28 8.61 2.47
C ILE A 92 -9.77 7.17 2.64
N LEU A 93 -9.20 6.83 3.81
CA LEU A 93 -8.68 5.48 4.06
C LEU A 93 -9.80 4.44 4.11
N GLY A 94 -10.94 4.77 4.73
CA GLY A 94 -12.11 3.89 4.80
C GLY A 94 -12.66 3.59 3.41
N ALA A 95 -12.82 4.61 2.56
CA ALA A 95 -13.27 4.46 1.19
C ALA A 95 -12.32 3.60 0.36
N ARG A 96 -11.00 3.81 0.50
CA ARG A 96 -10.01 2.95 -0.17
C ARG A 96 -10.11 1.50 0.30
N VAL A 97 -10.19 1.26 1.62
CA VAL A 97 -10.29 -0.11 2.15
C VAL A 97 -11.59 -0.79 1.68
N LEU A 98 -12.71 -0.07 1.68
CA LEU A 98 -13.99 -0.54 1.16
C LEU A 98 -13.88 -0.92 -0.33
N GLY A 99 -13.38 0.00 -1.17
CA GLY A 99 -13.25 -0.24 -2.62
C GLY A 99 -12.29 -1.39 -2.96
N GLU A 100 -11.23 -1.58 -2.18
CA GLU A 100 -10.29 -2.68 -2.39
C GLU A 100 -10.80 -4.05 -1.90
N PHE A 101 -11.67 -4.08 -0.88
CA PHE A 101 -12.39 -5.31 -0.51
C PHE A 101 -13.46 -5.68 -1.54
N GLY A 102 -14.04 -4.68 -2.22
CA GLY A 102 -15.09 -4.86 -3.21
C GLY A 102 -16.50 -4.82 -2.62
N ASP A 103 -17.48 -4.84 -3.50
CA ASP A 103 -18.91 -4.67 -3.25
C ASP A 103 -19.65 -5.99 -2.94
N ASP A 104 -19.06 -7.15 -3.24
CA ASP A 104 -19.62 -8.45 -2.87
C ASP A 104 -19.39 -8.77 -1.37
N PRO A 105 -20.44 -8.73 -0.52
CA PRO A 105 -20.30 -8.98 0.92
C PRO A 105 -19.86 -10.42 1.23
N ASN A 106 -20.13 -11.37 0.32
CA ASN A 106 -19.83 -12.79 0.47
C ASN A 106 -18.54 -13.21 -0.25
N ARG A 107 -17.78 -12.26 -0.84
CA ARG A 107 -16.52 -12.51 -1.54
C ARG A 107 -15.52 -13.35 -0.72
N TYR A 108 -15.52 -13.14 0.60
CA TYR A 108 -14.62 -13.83 1.52
C TYR A 108 -15.38 -14.76 2.45
N THR A 109 -15.13 -16.06 2.31
CA THR A 109 -15.74 -17.10 3.17
C THR A 109 -15.38 -16.98 4.65
N SER A 110 -14.29 -16.29 4.99
CA SER A 110 -13.88 -16.06 6.37
C SER A 110 -13.01 -14.82 6.52
N ALA A 111 -12.91 -14.30 7.75
CA ALA A 111 -11.97 -13.24 8.09
C ALA A 111 -10.51 -13.61 7.76
N LYS A 112 -10.15 -14.90 7.82
CA LYS A 112 -8.82 -15.38 7.43
C LYS A 112 -8.57 -15.18 5.93
N CYS A 113 -9.55 -15.47 5.08
CA CYS A 113 -9.45 -15.20 3.65
C CYS A 113 -9.22 -13.72 3.37
N ARG A 114 -9.94 -12.85 4.08
CA ARG A 114 -9.78 -11.38 3.99
C ARG A 114 -8.38 -10.92 4.40
N LYS A 115 -7.85 -11.43 5.53
CA LYS A 115 -6.46 -11.17 5.97
C LYS A 115 -5.41 -11.70 5.00
N ASN A 116 -5.64 -12.87 4.41
CA ASN A 116 -4.75 -13.45 3.40
C ASN A 116 -4.72 -12.58 2.13
N TYR A 117 -5.89 -12.10 1.68
CA TYR A 117 -6.00 -11.23 0.50
C TYR A 117 -5.31 -9.87 0.71
N ALA A 118 -5.54 -9.28 1.89
CA ALA A 118 -4.83 -8.09 2.36
C ALA A 118 -3.32 -8.33 2.56
N GLY A 119 -2.90 -9.58 2.78
CA GLY A 119 -1.53 -9.94 3.08
C GLY A 119 -1.05 -9.54 4.47
N THR A 120 -1.98 -9.44 5.42
CA THR A 120 -1.72 -9.12 6.84
C THR A 120 -1.61 -10.37 7.71
N SER A 121 -1.98 -11.54 7.19
CA SER A 121 -1.75 -12.83 7.85
C SER A 121 -0.39 -13.43 7.45
N PRO A 122 0.32 -14.05 8.40
CA PRO A 122 1.55 -14.77 8.09
C PRO A 122 1.28 -16.06 7.30
N LEU A 123 2.27 -16.49 6.51
CA LEU A 123 2.31 -17.77 5.83
C LEU A 123 3.14 -18.76 6.64
N THR A 124 2.50 -19.82 7.14
CA THR A 124 3.21 -20.93 7.78
C THR A 124 3.55 -21.98 6.75
N ILE A 125 4.85 -22.24 6.56
CA ILE A 125 5.37 -23.32 5.72
C ILE A 125 5.94 -24.39 6.66
N ALA A 126 5.39 -25.60 6.60
CA ALA A 126 5.88 -26.73 7.38
C ALA A 126 6.02 -27.98 6.52
N SER A 127 7.18 -28.63 6.61
CA SER A 127 7.37 -30.03 6.25
C SER A 127 7.85 -30.72 7.53
N GLY A 128 7.56 -32.00 7.78
CA GLY A 128 7.79 -32.63 9.10
C GLY A 128 9.18 -32.46 9.78
N ARG A 129 10.18 -31.91 9.08
CA ARG A 129 11.51 -31.54 9.61
C ARG A 129 11.77 -30.02 9.75
N LYS A 130 10.95 -29.16 9.15
CA LYS A 130 11.15 -27.70 9.11
C LYS A 130 9.83 -26.96 9.26
N ARG A 131 9.84 -25.88 10.04
CA ARG A 131 8.72 -24.95 10.19
C ARG A 131 9.24 -23.53 10.04
N ALA A 132 8.59 -22.74 9.19
CA ALA A 132 8.86 -21.32 8.99
C ALA A 132 7.55 -20.54 8.99
N VAL A 133 7.57 -19.35 9.58
CA VAL A 133 6.46 -18.39 9.55
C VAL A 133 6.98 -17.16 8.83
N LEU A 134 6.42 -16.88 7.65
CA LEU A 134 6.91 -15.86 6.72
C LEU A 134 5.84 -14.79 6.46
N ALA A 135 6.27 -13.61 6.04
CA ALA A 135 5.35 -12.60 5.52
C ALA A 135 4.79 -13.01 4.14
N ARG A 136 3.55 -12.61 3.87
CA ARG A 136 2.93 -12.82 2.56
C ARG A 136 3.28 -11.67 1.61
N HIS A 137 4.15 -11.92 0.64
CA HIS A 137 4.54 -10.91 -0.36
C HIS A 137 3.59 -10.86 -1.57
N ILE A 138 2.95 -11.98 -1.92
CA ILE A 138 1.94 -12.03 -2.98
C ILE A 138 0.57 -11.70 -2.37
N ARG A 139 0.08 -10.48 -2.66
CA ARG A 139 -1.13 -9.87 -2.08
C ARG A 139 -1.64 -8.72 -2.95
N ASN A 140 -2.86 -8.24 -2.69
CA ASN A 140 -3.31 -6.98 -3.27
C ASN A 140 -2.46 -5.83 -2.67
N ARG A 141 -1.63 -5.20 -3.51
CA ARG A 141 -0.70 -4.13 -3.10
C ARG A 141 -1.42 -2.87 -2.64
N ARG A 142 -2.55 -2.52 -3.27
CA ARG A 142 -3.32 -1.31 -2.93
C ARG A 142 -4.05 -1.47 -1.59
N LEU A 143 -4.64 -2.65 -1.37
CA LEU A 143 -5.25 -3.00 -0.09
C LEU A 143 -4.21 -3.04 1.03
N TYR A 144 -3.05 -3.65 0.78
CA TYR A 144 -1.98 -3.69 1.78
C TYR A 144 -1.49 -2.28 2.13
N ASP A 145 -1.26 -1.43 1.13
CA ASP A 145 -0.86 -0.02 1.32
C ASP A 145 -1.88 0.74 2.19
N ALA A 146 -3.18 0.56 1.91
CA ALA A 146 -4.25 1.16 2.71
C ALA A 146 -4.26 0.66 4.17
N ILE A 147 -4.05 -0.64 4.38
CA ILE A 147 -4.07 -1.24 5.72
C ILE A 147 -2.79 -0.88 6.50
N ASP A 148 -1.65 -0.76 5.84
CA ASP A 148 -0.39 -0.32 6.46
C ASP A 148 -0.51 1.14 6.93
N ALA A 149 -1.06 2.02 6.08
CA ALA A 149 -1.39 3.40 6.46
C ALA A 149 -2.41 3.45 7.61
N TRP A 150 -3.43 2.57 7.57
CA TRP A 150 -4.39 2.45 8.66
C TRP A 150 -3.71 2.04 9.98
N ALA A 151 -2.83 1.04 9.96
CA ALA A 151 -2.10 0.61 11.15
C ALA A 151 -1.31 1.77 11.76
N PHE A 152 -0.64 2.58 10.93
CA PHE A 152 0.06 3.78 11.38
C PHE A 152 -0.89 4.81 12.03
N CYS A 153 -2.01 5.11 11.39
CA CYS A 153 -3.02 6.01 11.97
C CYS A 153 -3.60 5.47 13.29
N ALA A 154 -3.82 4.16 13.39
CA ALA A 154 -4.41 3.50 14.54
C ALA A 154 -3.54 3.63 15.81
N ILE A 155 -2.21 3.67 15.71
CA ILE A 155 -1.28 3.87 16.84
C ILE A 155 -1.65 5.13 17.66
N THR A 156 -2.06 6.19 16.96
CA THR A 156 -2.42 7.46 17.62
C THR A 156 -3.85 7.47 18.15
N ARG A 157 -4.74 6.62 17.64
CA ARG A 157 -6.18 6.61 17.92
C ARG A 157 -6.67 5.45 18.79
N SER A 158 -5.86 4.41 18.99
CA SER A 158 -6.17 3.22 19.78
C SER A 158 -5.06 2.94 20.81
N PRO A 159 -5.38 2.85 22.12
CA PRO A 159 -4.42 2.43 23.15
C PRO A 159 -3.82 1.05 22.88
N GLY A 160 -4.63 0.09 22.42
CA GLY A 160 -4.19 -1.27 22.11
C GLY A 160 -3.18 -1.30 20.96
N ALA A 161 -3.42 -0.54 19.88
CA ALA A 161 -2.47 -0.43 18.77
C ALA A 161 -1.15 0.20 19.23
N ARG A 162 -1.21 1.23 20.08
CA ARG A 162 -0.02 1.89 20.63
C ARG A 162 0.87 0.96 21.45
N ALA A 163 0.26 0.12 22.30
CA ALA A 163 0.98 -0.82 23.14
C ALA A 163 1.82 -1.81 22.32
N THR A 164 1.33 -2.24 21.16
CA THR A 164 2.05 -3.21 20.31
C THR A 164 3.32 -2.67 19.66
N THR A 165 3.40 -1.36 19.39
CA THR A 165 4.57 -0.73 18.73
C THR A 165 5.59 -0.16 19.72
N THR A 166 5.20 -0.01 21.00
CA THR A 166 6.05 0.55 22.06
C THR A 166 6.61 -0.54 22.98
N SER A 167 6.34 -1.82 22.72
CA SER A 167 7.00 -2.89 23.49
C SER A 167 8.51 -2.85 23.25
N THR A 168 9.25 -2.48 24.29
CA THR A 168 10.72 -2.49 24.37
C THR A 168 11.27 -3.90 24.64
N GLU A 169 10.40 -4.91 24.78
CA GLU A 169 10.86 -6.28 24.86
C GLU A 169 11.45 -6.68 23.51
N ARG A 170 12.78 -6.70 23.47
CA ARG A 170 13.55 -7.34 22.41
C ARG A 170 12.94 -8.74 22.23
N LEU A 171 12.32 -8.98 21.08
CA LEU A 171 11.88 -10.33 20.71
C LEU A 171 13.10 -11.23 20.87
N GLU A 172 13.09 -12.07 21.90
CA GLU A 172 14.05 -13.15 21.99
C GLU A 172 13.89 -13.92 20.68
N THR A 173 14.97 -14.01 19.90
CA THR A 173 15.03 -14.94 18.78
C THR A 173 14.91 -16.33 19.37
N TYR A 174 13.68 -16.84 19.46
CA TYR A 174 13.42 -18.21 19.85
C TYR A 174 13.93 -19.09 18.71
N THR A 175 15.20 -19.47 18.75
CA THR A 175 15.70 -20.65 18.04
C THR A 175 14.90 -21.82 18.61
N THR A 176 13.87 -22.23 17.86
CA THR A 176 13.05 -23.37 18.22
C THR A 176 13.96 -24.59 18.26
N LYS A 177 14.27 -25.11 19.45
CA LYS A 177 14.89 -26.43 19.59
C LYS A 177 13.99 -27.46 18.87
N PRO A 178 14.54 -28.45 18.15
CA PRO A 178 13.72 -29.47 17.51
C PRO A 178 12.87 -30.18 18.57
N TYR A 179 11.55 -30.13 18.40
CA TYR A 179 10.62 -30.82 19.27
C TYR A 179 10.67 -32.33 19.01
N ALA A 180 10.73 -33.12 20.08
CA ALA A 180 10.55 -34.57 20.02
C ALA A 180 9.09 -34.89 19.66
N PRO A 181 8.79 -35.86 18.80
CA PRO A 181 7.43 -36.07 18.29
C PRO A 181 6.48 -36.51 19.42
N SER A 182 5.44 -35.72 19.71
CA SER A 182 4.31 -36.15 20.53
C SER A 182 3.16 -36.65 19.68
N ALA A 183 2.66 -37.83 20.02
CA ALA A 183 1.50 -38.46 19.40
C ALA A 183 0.18 -37.83 19.89
N THR A 184 -0.28 -36.76 19.23
CA THR A 184 -1.70 -36.41 19.19
C THR A 184 -1.98 -35.65 17.90
N GLY A 185 -2.20 -36.40 16.82
CA GLY A 185 -2.52 -35.82 15.52
C GLY A 185 -4.01 -35.50 15.42
N SER A 186 -4.36 -34.22 15.41
CA SER A 186 -5.56 -33.75 14.73
C SER A 186 -5.13 -32.74 13.67
N SER A 187 -5.10 -33.25 12.44
CA SER A 187 -4.86 -32.51 11.21
C SER A 187 -6.20 -31.99 10.69
N ALA A 188 -6.26 -30.70 10.37
CA ALA A 188 -7.30 -30.16 9.48
C ALA A 188 -6.60 -29.42 8.34
N SER A 189 -6.20 -30.19 7.33
CA SER A 189 -5.85 -29.70 6.00
C SER A 189 -7.15 -29.38 5.25
N SER A 190 -7.28 -28.18 4.70
CA SER A 190 -8.33 -27.86 3.73
C SER A 190 -7.69 -27.65 2.36
N THR A 191 -7.50 -28.76 1.63
CA THR A 191 -7.33 -28.75 0.18
C THR A 191 -8.70 -29.04 -0.41
N ALA A 192 -9.27 -28.10 -1.17
CA ALA A 192 -10.42 -28.39 -2.00
C ALA A 192 -10.00 -29.36 -3.11
N ALA A 193 -10.64 -30.52 -3.18
CA ALA A 193 -10.39 -31.54 -4.18
C ALA A 193 -11.14 -31.18 -5.47
N TYR A 194 -10.41 -31.05 -6.58
CA TYR A 194 -10.95 -31.33 -7.91
C TYR A 194 -10.32 -32.63 -8.41
N ALA A 195 -11.09 -33.42 -9.16
CA ALA A 195 -10.70 -34.75 -9.63
C ALA A 195 -9.47 -34.71 -10.54
N THR A 196 -8.45 -35.47 -10.19
CA THR A 196 -7.21 -35.62 -10.97
C THR A 196 -7.40 -36.73 -12.01
N THR A 197 -7.34 -36.39 -13.31
CA THR A 197 -7.13 -37.36 -14.39
C THR A 197 -5.75 -38.01 -14.26
N PRO A 198 -5.57 -39.28 -14.69
CA PRO A 198 -4.29 -39.97 -14.54
C PRO A 198 -3.19 -39.34 -15.40
N ARG A 199 -1.98 -39.33 -14.84
CA ARG A 199 -0.76 -38.74 -15.38
C ARG A 199 -0.26 -39.53 -16.61
N THR A 200 -0.28 -38.91 -17.79
CA THR A 200 0.47 -39.39 -18.96
C THR A 200 1.97 -39.19 -18.76
N THR A 201 2.74 -40.25 -19.01
CA THR A 201 4.21 -40.23 -19.06
C THR A 201 4.67 -39.42 -20.27
N ASN A 202 5.52 -38.41 -20.05
CA ASN A 202 6.07 -37.57 -21.11
C ASN A 202 7.02 -38.36 -22.02
N THR A 203 6.65 -38.54 -23.29
CA THR A 203 7.58 -38.86 -24.38
C THR A 203 8.29 -37.57 -24.83
N LYS A 204 9.59 -37.66 -25.14
CA LYS A 204 10.39 -36.50 -25.59
C LYS A 204 9.80 -35.87 -26.88
N PRO A 205 9.81 -34.53 -27.04
CA PRO A 205 9.31 -33.91 -28.26
C PRO A 205 10.26 -34.20 -29.44
N GLY A 206 9.69 -34.67 -30.55
CA GLY A 206 10.34 -34.67 -31.86
C GLY A 206 10.28 -33.29 -32.50
N ASP A 207 11.20 -33.06 -33.43
CA ASP A 207 11.40 -31.78 -34.13
C ASP A 207 10.15 -31.41 -34.94
N THR A 208 9.69 -30.16 -34.84
CA THR A 208 8.54 -29.67 -35.62
C THR A 208 8.89 -28.37 -36.34
N ASP A 209 8.80 -28.46 -37.66
CA ASP A 209 9.06 -27.42 -38.65
C ASP A 209 8.05 -26.27 -38.49
N ARG A 210 8.52 -25.02 -38.50
CA ARG A 210 7.68 -23.82 -38.30
C ARG A 210 7.15 -23.30 -39.64
N THR A 211 5.84 -23.36 -39.87
CA THR A 211 5.17 -22.54 -40.89
C THR A 211 4.56 -21.28 -40.25
N PRO A 212 4.73 -20.06 -40.82
CA PRO A 212 4.28 -18.83 -40.18
C PRO A 212 2.80 -18.54 -40.48
N GLN A 213 1.98 -18.24 -39.45
CA GLN A 213 0.66 -17.62 -39.60
C GLN A 213 0.68 -16.17 -39.10
N GLN A 214 0.07 -15.27 -39.89
CA GLN A 214 -0.02 -13.82 -39.65
C GLN A 214 -0.95 -13.45 -38.48
N PRO A 215 -0.72 -12.32 -37.78
CA PRO A 215 -1.54 -11.88 -36.66
C PRO A 215 -2.82 -11.13 -37.12
N THR A 216 -3.97 -11.52 -36.60
CA THR A 216 -5.23 -10.76 -36.70
C THR A 216 -5.38 -9.72 -35.57
N PRO A 217 -5.90 -8.51 -35.83
CA PRO A 217 -5.98 -7.41 -34.87
C PRO A 217 -7.23 -7.52 -33.97
N LEU A 218 -7.08 -7.21 -32.67
CA LEU A 218 -8.15 -7.17 -31.67
C LEU A 218 -8.68 -5.74 -31.49
N ASP A 219 -9.44 -5.25 -32.45
CA ASP A 219 -10.43 -4.19 -32.19
C ASP A 219 -11.78 -4.88 -32.04
N ASN A 220 -12.31 -4.92 -30.81
CA ASN A 220 -13.73 -5.10 -30.47
C ASN A 220 -13.93 -4.98 -28.94
N LEU A 221 -13.75 -3.79 -28.40
CA LEU A 221 -14.24 -3.43 -27.07
C LEU A 221 -15.70 -2.97 -27.20
N ARG A 222 -16.64 -3.73 -26.62
CA ARG A 222 -18.00 -3.26 -26.38
C ARG A 222 -17.99 -2.17 -25.30
N SER A 223 -18.80 -1.14 -25.54
CA SER A 223 -19.09 0.00 -24.67
C SER A 223 -19.72 -0.42 -23.34
N TRP A 224 -19.28 0.23 -22.27
CA TRP A 224 -19.93 0.17 -20.95
C TRP A 224 -20.90 1.34 -20.83
N ASP A 225 -22.20 1.07 -20.89
CA ASP A 225 -23.25 1.93 -20.36
C ASP A 225 -23.51 1.49 -18.90
N VAL A 226 -23.00 2.25 -17.92
CA VAL A 226 -23.61 2.63 -16.62
C VAL A 226 -22.87 3.86 -16.12
#